data_AF-A0A3P7W9R5-F1
#
_entry.id   AF-A0A3P7W9R5-F1
#
_cell.length_a   1.000
_cell.length_b   1.000
_cell.length_c   1.000
_cell.angle_alpha   90.00
_cell.angle_beta   90.00
_cell.angle_gamma   90.00
#
_symmetry.space_group_name_H-M   'P 1'
#
loop_
_entity.id
_entity.type
_entity.pdbx_description
1 polymer ?
#
loop_
_entity_poly.entity_id
_entity_poly.type
_entity_poly.pdbx_seq_one_letter_code
_entity_poly.pdbx_strand_id
1 'polypeptide(L)' 'MIRAEEIGRLKTRLNKIYAVHTGQDIETIEEVLDRDRYMSPEEAKQFGIIDQIETSAFDL' A
#
# COMPACT_ATOMS: atom_id res chain seq x y z
N MET A 1 -26.65 3.39 10.40
CA MET A 1 -25.39 3.30 11.19
C MET A 1 -24.52 2.07 10.89
N ILE A 2 -25.05 0.96 10.36
CA ILE A 2 -24.24 -0.25 10.02
C ILE A 2 -23.19 0.00 8.92
N ARG A 3 -23.49 0.84 7.94
CA ARG A 3 -22.61 1.08 6.77
C ARG A 3 -21.29 1.75 7.14
N ALA A 4 -21.28 2.62 8.17
CA ALA A 4 -20.07 3.30 8.61
C ALA A 4 -19.10 2.34 9.33
N GLU A 5 -19.63 1.42 10.14
CA GLU A 5 -18.83 0.40 10.84
C GLU A 5 -18.19 -0.57 9.84
N GLU A 6 -18.94 -1.01 8.83
CA GLU A 6 -18.43 -1.93 7.82
C GLU A 6 -17.33 -1.29 6.95
N ILE A 7 -17.47 0.00 6.62
CA ILE A 7 -16.41 0.78 5.94
C ILE A 7 -15.15 0.84 6.82
N GLY A 8 -15.30 1.08 8.13
CA GLY A 8 -14.18 1.09 9.06
C GLY A 8 -13.46 -0.26 9.11
N ARG A 9 -14.22 -1.37 9.22
CA ARG A 9 -13.66 -2.73 9.20
C ARG A 9 -12.90 -3.04 7.91
N LEU A 10 -13.43 -2.60 6.76
CA LEU A 10 -12.76 -2.75 5.47
C LEU A 10 -11.46 -1.92 5.42
N LYS A 11 -11.47 -0.66 5.86
CA LYS A 11 -10.26 0.19 5.94
C LYS A 11 -9.17 -0.50 6.78
N THR A 12 -9.51 -0.93 7.99
CA THR A 12 -8.56 -1.63 8.87
C THR A 12 -8.03 -2.93 8.25
N ARG A 13 -8.88 -3.70 7.56
CA ARG A 13 -8.46 -4.93 6.88
C ARG A 13 -7.47 -4.64 5.75
N LEU A 14 -7.73 -3.62 4.94
CA LEU A 14 -6.83 -3.20 3.86
C LEU A 14 -5.48 -2.74 4.43
N ASN A 15 -5.48 -1.89 5.45
CA ASN A 15 -4.24 -1.40 6.06
C ASN A 15 -3.36 -2.53 6.59
N LYS A 16 -3.96 -3.56 7.19
CA LYS A 16 -3.24 -4.76 7.64
C LYS A 16 -2.59 -5.53 6.49
N ILE A 17 -3.29 -5.67 5.36
CA ILE A 17 -2.74 -6.36 4.18
C ILE A 17 -1.53 -5.59 3.66
N TYR A 18 -1.66 -4.26 3.53
CA TYR A 18 -0.54 -3.41 3.12
C TYR A 18 0.65 -3.56 4.07
N ALA A 19 0.46 -3.39 5.38
CA ALA A 19 1.53 -3.49 6.37
C ALA A 19 2.31 -4.82 6.29
N VAL A 20 1.59 -5.95 6.13
CA VAL A 20 2.22 -7.27 6.00
C VAL A 20 3.08 -7.39 4.75
N HIS A 21 2.61 -6.89 3.60
CA HIS A 21 3.29 -7.07 2.32
C HIS A 21 4.35 -6.02 2.04
N THR A 22 4.19 -4.80 2.55
CA THR A 22 5.17 -3.72 2.39
C THR A 22 6.24 -3.73 3.49
N GLY A 23 6.01 -4.42 4.59
CA GLY A 23 6.87 -4.40 5.77
C GLY A 23 6.81 -3.09 6.57
N GLN A 24 5.89 -2.19 6.23
CA GLN A 24 5.65 -0.94 6.95
C GLN A 24 4.79 -1.21 8.19
N ASP A 25 4.92 -0.37 9.22
CA ASP A 25 4.00 -0.41 10.35
C ASP A 25 2.60 0.12 9.98
N ILE A 26 1.60 -0.22 10.80
CA ILE A 26 0.20 0.15 10.53
C ILE A 26 -0.01 1.66 10.56
N GLU A 27 0.70 2.41 11.41
CA GLU A 27 0.52 3.87 11.54
C GLU A 27 0.99 4.56 10.25
N THR A 28 2.14 4.15 9.72
CA THR A 28 2.68 4.61 8.43
C THR A 28 1.69 4.32 7.28
N ILE A 29 1.11 3.11 7.22
CA ILE A 29 0.11 2.77 6.20
C ILE A 29 -1.15 3.62 6.35
N GLU A 30 -1.62 3.85 7.58
CA GLU A 30 -2.80 4.67 7.85
C GLU A 30 -2.61 6.11 7.40
N GLU A 31 -1.45 6.71 7.65
CA GLU A 31 -1.11 8.06 7.21
C GLU A 31 -1.01 8.14 5.68
N VAL A 32 -0.31 7.18 5.07
CA VAL A 32 -0.09 7.14 3.61
C VAL A 32 -1.39 6.92 2.84
N LEU A 33 -2.30 6.11 3.35
CA LEU A 33 -3.58 5.78 2.70
C LEU A 33 -4.74 6.68 3.13
N ASP A 34 -4.52 7.67 4.00
CA ASP A 34 -5.59 8.62 4.37
C ASP A 34 -5.96 9.56 3.21
N ARG A 35 -5.01 9.76 2.29
CA ARG A 35 -5.20 10.50 1.03
C ARG A 35 -4.61 9.70 -0.12
N ASP A 36 -5.06 10.03 -1.33
CA ASP A 36 -4.47 9.49 -2.54
C ASP A 36 -2.99 9.89 -2.60
N ARG A 37 -2.12 8.89 -2.46
CA ARG A 37 -0.67 9.05 -2.61
C ARG A 37 -0.21 8.31 -3.85
N TYR A 38 0.21 9.07 -4.84
CA TYR A 38 0.88 8.54 -6.03
C TYR A 38 2.36 8.37 -5.71
N MET A 39 2.95 7.28 -6.19
CA MET A 39 4.35 6.95 -5.98
C MET A 39 5.02 6.73 -7.34
N SER A 40 6.24 7.23 -7.51
CA SER A 40 7.12 6.79 -8.60
C SER A 40 7.47 5.30 -8.43
N PRO A 41 7.97 4.62 -9.47
CA PRO A 41 8.46 3.24 -9.33
C PRO A 41 9.52 3.10 -8.23
N GLU A 42 10.43 4.06 -8.09
CA GLU A 42 11.46 4.09 -7.05
C GLU A 42 10.86 4.22 -5.66
N GLU A 43 9.90 5.13 -5.49
CA GLU A 43 9.17 5.31 -4.22
C GLU A 43 8.38 4.04 -3.87
N ALA A 44 7.69 3.44 -4.84
CA ALA A 44 6.93 2.21 -4.65
C ALA A 44 7.83 1.04 -4.24
N LYS A 45 9.03 0.94 -4.85
CA LYS A 45 10.03 -0.06 -4.47
C LYS A 45 10.55 0.17 -3.06
N GLN A 46 10.92 1.40 -2.72
CA GLN A 46 11.38 1.75 -1.38
C GLN A 46 10.30 1.53 -0.32
N PHE A 47 9.04 1.78 -0.68
CA PHE A 47 7.91 1.57 0.21
C PHE A 47 7.58 0.09 0.42
N GLY A 48 8.08 -0.81 -0.44
CA GLY A 48 7.84 -2.26 -0.38
C GLY A 48 6.62 -2.71 -1.17
N ILE A 49 6.12 -1.90 -2.11
CA ILE A 49 4.99 -2.27 -2.99
C ILE A 49 5.45 -3.19 -4.13
N ILE A 50 6.69 -3.00 -4.61
CA ILE A 50 7.29 -3.78 -5.70
C ILE A 50 8.74 -4.13 -5.36
N ASP A 51 9.23 -5.26 -5.86
CA ASP A 51 10.59 -5.73 -5.57
C ASP A 51 11.64 -5.17 -6.55
N GLN A 52 11.25 -4.99 -7.82
CA GLN A 52 12.15 -4.58 -8.91
C GLN A 52 11.44 -3.65 -9.89
N ILE A 53 12.24 -2.76 -10.48
CA ILE A 53 11.83 -1.88 -11.58
C ILE A 53 12.52 -2.42 -12.81
N GLU A 54 11.75 -2.85 -13.80
CA GLU A 54 12.29 -3.33 -15.07
C GLU A 54 12.49 -2.16 -16.03
N THR A 55 13.70 -2.03 -16.58
CA THR A 55 14.07 -0.95 -17.50
C THR A 55 14.17 -1.41 -18.95
N SER A 56 14.31 -2.72 -19.19
CA SER A 56 14.33 -3.32 -20.52
C SER A 56 13.01 -4.04 -20.80
N ALA A 57 12.30 -3.59 -21.83
CA ALA A 57 11.29 -4.44 -22.45
C ALA A 57 12.03 -5.54 -23.23
N PHE A 58 11.76 -6.80 -22.87
CA PHE A 58 12.30 -8.05 -23.44
C PHE A 58 13.62 -8.55 -22.86
N ASP A 59 13.51 -9.35 -21.80
CA ASP A 59 14.26 -10.61 -21.68
C ASP A 59 13.22 -11.74 -21.46
N LEU A 60 12.59 -12.17 -22.56
CA LEU A 60 11.79 -13.40 -22.69
C LEU A 60 12.24 -14.14 -23.94
#